data_AF-A0A7J6SIX1-F1
#
_entry.id   AF-A0A7J6SIX1-F1
#
_cell.length_a   1.000
_cell.length_b   1.000
_cell.length_c   1.000
_cell.angle_alpha   90.00
_cell.angle_beta   90.00
_cell.angle_gamma   90.00
#
_symmetry.space_group_name_H-M   'P 1'
#
loop_
_entity.id
_entity.type
_entity.pdbx_description
1 polymer ?
#
loop_
_entity_poly.entity_id
_entity_poly.type
_entity_poly.pdbx_seq_one_letter_code
_entity_poly.pdbx_strand_id
1 'polypeptide(L)'
;VDIPRTFSELSIFTSERIQKMMERILYIWAARNPTPGYVQGINDILTPFVVILLQAKAGLPIKDVNVDDETLPRDGELMEVESDAYWLLSRVLSDIKDYYTPGQPGIQRLILRLKDIVKRVDE
;
A
#
# COMPACT_ATOMS: atom_id res chain seq x y z
N VAL A 1 -8.45 -10.63 -4.58
CA VAL A 1 -7.87 -11.86 -3.99
C VAL A 1 -6.70 -11.56 -3.05
N ASP A 2 -5.99 -10.43 -3.17
CA ASP A 2 -4.82 -10.13 -2.31
C ASP A 2 -5.16 -9.32 -1.05
N ILE A 3 -6.16 -8.43 -1.14
CA ILE A 3 -6.55 -7.57 -0.02
C ILE A 3 -6.93 -8.33 1.26
N PRO A 4 -7.74 -9.40 1.23
CA PRO A 4 -8.07 -10.14 2.46
C PRO A 4 -6.86 -10.78 3.16
N ARG A 5 -5.74 -10.96 2.45
CA ARG A 5 -4.48 -11.54 2.97
C ARG A 5 -3.47 -10.48 3.38
N THR A 6 -3.73 -9.21 3.08
CA THR A 6 -2.79 -8.10 3.27
C THR A 6 -2.79 -7.69 4.75
N PHE A 7 -1.68 -7.92 5.45
CA PHE A 7 -1.47 -7.53 6.86
C PHE A 7 -2.63 -7.90 7.80
N SER A 8 -3.14 -9.13 7.70
CA SER A 8 -4.32 -9.61 8.46
C SER A 8 -4.15 -9.64 9.99
N GLU A 9 -2.93 -9.45 10.50
CA GLU A 9 -2.66 -9.34 11.94
C GLU A 9 -3.19 -8.03 12.56
N LEU A 10 -3.35 -6.97 11.75
CA LEU A 10 -3.97 -5.73 12.18
C LEU A 10 -5.48 -5.79 11.91
N SER A 11 -6.27 -5.70 12.97
CA SER A 11 -7.74 -5.78 12.93
C SER A 11 -8.35 -4.85 11.88
N ILE A 12 -7.82 -3.64 11.72
CA ILE A 12 -8.32 -2.67 10.74
C ILE A 12 -8.40 -3.22 9.30
N PHE A 13 -7.51 -4.14 8.92
CA PHE A 13 -7.49 -4.74 7.58
C PHE A 13 -8.46 -5.92 7.42
N THR A 14 -9.11 -6.37 8.49
CA THR A 14 -10.23 -7.32 8.40
C THR A 14 -11.56 -6.61 8.13
N SER A 15 -11.61 -5.28 8.30
CA SER A 15 -12.79 -4.45 8.00
C SER A 15 -13.16 -4.49 6.52
N GLU A 16 -14.39 -4.90 6.21
CA GLU A 16 -14.89 -4.89 4.82
C GLU A 16 -14.88 -3.47 4.23
N ARG A 17 -15.13 -2.42 5.04
CA ARG A 17 -15.08 -1.02 4.59
C ARG A 17 -13.68 -0.64 4.15
N ILE A 18 -12.66 -0.97 4.93
CA ILE A 18 -11.25 -0.69 4.61
C ILE A 18 -10.79 -1.54 3.44
N GLN A 19 -11.15 -2.82 3.38
CA GLN A 19 -10.82 -3.70 2.26
C GLN A 19 -11.39 -3.15 0.94
N LYS A 20 -12.66 -2.77 0.90
CA LYS A 20 -13.28 -2.17 -0.29
C LYS A 20 -12.60 -0.86 -0.70
N MET A 21 -12.20 -0.03 0.26
CA MET A 21 -11.44 1.19 -0.01
C MET A 21 -10.09 0.86 -0.67
N MET A 22 -9.33 -0.08 -0.11
CA MET A 22 -8.06 -0.51 -0.69
C MET A 22 -8.23 -1.13 -2.08
N GLU A 23 -9.26 -1.95 -2.28
CA GLU A 23 -9.59 -2.53 -3.59
C GLU A 23 -9.86 -1.44 -4.64
N ARG A 24 -10.63 -0.40 -4.29
CA ARG A 24 -10.88 0.74 -5.21
C ARG A 24 -9.59 1.47 -5.56
N ILE A 25 -8.75 1.77 -4.58
CA ILE A 25 -7.46 2.45 -4.80
C ILE A 25 -6.60 1.65 -5.78
N LEU A 26 -6.38 0.36 -5.48
CA LEU A 26 -5.53 -0.51 -6.30
C LEU A 26 -6.12 -0.72 -7.70
N TYR A 27 -7.44 -0.90 -7.80
CA TYR A 27 -8.13 -1.05 -9.07
C TYR A 27 -7.98 0.20 -9.95
N ILE A 28 -8.29 1.38 -9.41
CA ILE A 28 -8.17 2.66 -10.13
C ILE A 28 -6.72 2.90 -10.54
N TRP A 29 -5.77 2.63 -9.64
CA TRP A 29 -4.35 2.80 -9.94
C TRP A 29 -3.90 1.90 -11.08
N ALA A 30 -4.27 0.61 -11.03
CA ALA A 30 -3.93 -0.36 -12.07
C ALA A 30 -4.57 -0.01 -13.43
N ALA A 31 -5.84 0.40 -13.42
CA ALA A 31 -6.54 0.83 -14.64
C ALA A 31 -5.87 2.04 -15.31
N ARG A 32 -5.31 2.97 -14.51
CA ARG A 32 -4.60 4.16 -15.00
C ARG A 32 -3.14 3.90 -15.34
N ASN A 33 -2.60 2.74 -14.98
CA ASN A 33 -1.23 2.34 -15.28
C ASN A 33 -1.21 0.94 -15.93
N PRO A 34 -1.65 0.79 -17.20
CA PRO A 34 -1.80 -0.52 -17.86
C PRO A 34 -0.51 -1.35 -17.92
N THR A 35 0.63 -0.69 -17.84
CA THR A 35 1.93 -1.31 -17.60
C THR A 35 2.59 -0.51 -16.46
N PRO A 36 2.68 -1.07 -15.25
CA PRO A 36 2.66 -2.52 -14.92
C PRO A 36 1.30 -3.20 -14.72
N GLY A 37 0.20 -2.47 -14.55
CA GLY A 37 -1.04 -3.01 -13.99
C GLY A 37 -0.88 -3.35 -12.50
N TYR A 38 -1.84 -4.08 -11.92
CA TYR A 38 -1.69 -4.57 -10.54
C TYR A 38 -0.68 -5.71 -10.49
N VAL A 39 0.30 -5.59 -9.58
CA VAL A 39 1.28 -6.62 -9.27
C VAL A 39 1.26 -6.85 -7.77
N GLN A 40 1.26 -8.12 -7.35
CA GLN A 40 1.34 -8.48 -5.94
C GLN A 40 2.55 -7.80 -5.28
N GLY A 41 2.34 -7.21 -4.10
CA GLY A 41 3.31 -6.36 -3.41
C GLY A 41 2.95 -4.88 -3.45
N ILE A 42 2.17 -4.43 -4.44
CA ILE A 42 1.65 -3.03 -4.45
C ILE A 42 0.64 -2.81 -3.31
N ASN A 43 -0.15 -3.83 -2.99
CA ASN A 43 -1.04 -3.84 -1.82
C ASN A 43 -0.27 -3.60 -0.52
N ASP A 44 0.96 -4.10 -0.41
CA ASP A 44 1.79 -3.94 0.78
C ASP A 44 2.39 -2.52 0.88
N ILE A 45 2.64 -1.85 -0.26
CA ILE A 45 3.04 -0.43 -0.26
C ILE A 45 1.89 0.48 0.18
N LEU A 46 0.64 0.08 -0.09
CA LEU A 46 -0.53 0.87 0.29
C LEU A 46 -0.77 0.89 1.81
N THR A 47 -0.46 -0.20 2.52
CA THR A 47 -0.78 -0.33 3.94
C THR A 47 -0.22 0.75 4.87
N PRO A 48 1.05 1.19 4.78
CA PRO A 48 1.55 2.26 5.65
C PRO A 48 0.79 3.58 5.46
N PHE A 49 0.37 3.91 4.24
CA PHE A 49 -0.42 5.12 3.98
C PHE A 49 -1.80 5.01 4.61
N VAL A 50 -2.47 3.87 4.43
CA VAL A 50 -3.79 3.63 5.03
C VAL A 50 -3.71 3.71 6.56
N VAL A 51 -2.70 3.08 7.18
CA VAL A 51 -2.50 3.13 8.63
C VAL A 51 -2.31 4.56 9.14
N ILE A 52 -1.39 5.33 8.54
CA ILE A 52 -1.06 6.68 9.01
C ILE A 52 -2.26 7.62 8.84
N LEU A 53 -2.95 7.54 7.70
CA LEU A 53 -4.10 8.40 7.41
C LEU A 53 -5.32 8.06 8.28
N LEU A 54 -5.62 6.78 8.48
CA LEU A 54 -6.69 6.36 9.39
C LEU A 54 -6.39 6.77 10.83
N GLN A 55 -5.16 6.58 11.29
CA GLN A 55 -4.74 7.04 12.62
C GLN A 55 -4.89 8.56 12.77
N ALA A 56 -4.54 9.34 11.76
CA ALA A 56 -4.71 10.79 11.77
C ALA A 56 -6.18 11.22 11.88
N LYS A 57 -7.11 10.48 11.25
CA LYS A 57 -8.56 10.74 11.35
C LYS A 57 -9.16 10.26 12.66
N ALA A 58 -8.77 9.08 13.13
CA ALA A 58 -9.29 8.48 14.36
C ALA A 58 -8.78 9.17 15.63
N GLY A 59 -7.61 9.84 15.58
CA GLY A 59 -7.02 10.53 16.74
C GLY A 59 -6.46 9.60 17.83
N LEU A 60 -6.36 8.30 17.53
CA LEU A 60 -5.87 7.25 18.43
C LEU A 60 -4.86 6.36 17.70
N PRO A 61 -3.93 5.69 18.41
CA PRO A 61 -3.03 4.72 17.77
C PRO A 61 -3.82 3.66 17.01
N ILE A 62 -3.37 3.29 15.80
CA ILE A 62 -4.14 2.41 14.92
C ILE A 62 -4.49 1.04 15.55
N LYS A 63 -3.63 0.55 16.44
CA LYS A 63 -3.81 -0.69 17.19
C LYS A 63 -5.00 -0.65 18.16
N ASP A 64 -5.39 0.55 18.56
CA ASP A 64 -6.47 0.81 19.52
C ASP A 64 -7.78 1.18 18.77
N VAL A 65 -7.74 1.30 17.44
CA VAL A 65 -8.93 1.53 16.59
C VAL A 65 -9.70 0.22 16.45
N ASN A 66 -10.98 0.26 16.85
CA ASN A 66 -11.88 -0.88 16.72
C ASN A 66 -12.72 -0.75 15.43
N VAL A 67 -12.73 -1.83 14.66
CA VAL A 67 -13.45 -1.93 13.38
C VAL A 67 -14.97 -1.91 13.55
N ASP A 68 -15.47 -2.32 14.71
CA ASP A 68 -16.90 -2.45 14.98
C ASP A 68 -17.46 -1.27 15.81
N ASP A 69 -16.64 -0.24 16.06
CA ASP A 69 -16.99 0.91 16.89
C ASP A 69 -17.07 2.21 16.06
N GLU A 70 -17.65 3.26 16.65
CA GLU A 70 -17.72 4.62 16.08
C GLU A 70 -16.33 5.26 15.88
N THR A 71 -15.27 4.60 16.33
CA THR A 71 -13.88 5.03 16.14
C THR A 71 -13.39 4.92 14.69
N LEU A 72 -14.06 4.12 13.85
CA LEU A 72 -13.78 4.13 12.42
C LEU A 72 -14.23 5.46 11.80
N PRO A 73 -13.39 6.09 10.95
CA PRO A 73 -13.77 7.32 10.28
C PRO A 73 -15.10 7.19 9.52
N ARG A 74 -15.84 8.30 9.50
CA ARG A 74 -17.12 8.37 8.78
C ARG A 74 -16.87 8.27 7.27
N ASP A 75 -17.89 8.00 6.49
CA ASP A 75 -17.74 7.80 5.04
C ASP A 75 -17.06 9.00 4.33
N GLY A 76 -17.35 10.24 4.77
CA GLY A 76 -16.66 11.43 4.25
C GLY A 76 -15.17 11.45 4.55
N GLU A 77 -14.78 11.08 5.77
CA GLU A 77 -13.36 11.02 6.19
C GLU A 77 -12.63 9.85 5.52
N LEU A 78 -13.30 8.71 5.33
CA LEU A 78 -12.76 7.59 4.57
C LEU A 78 -12.54 7.94 3.10
N MET A 79 -13.40 8.77 2.50
CA MET A 79 -13.20 9.24 1.13
C MET A 79 -11.98 10.16 1.00
N GLU A 80 -11.71 10.98 2.01
CA GLU A 80 -10.47 11.77 2.10
C GLU A 80 -9.25 10.86 2.24
N VAL A 81 -9.29 9.89 3.16
CA VAL A 81 -8.23 8.89 3.33
C VAL A 81 -7.98 8.11 2.03
N GLU A 82 -9.03 7.70 1.32
CA GLU A 82 -8.93 6.99 0.05
C GLU A 82 -8.20 7.83 -1.01
N SER A 83 -8.58 9.10 -1.11
CA SER A 83 -8.01 10.04 -2.07
C SER A 83 -6.53 10.31 -1.79
N ASP A 84 -6.19 10.60 -0.54
CA ASP A 84 -4.81 10.86 -0.12
C ASP A 84 -3.93 9.61 -0.29
N ALA A 85 -4.43 8.44 0.11
CA ALA A 85 -3.72 7.17 -0.05
C ALA A 85 -3.47 6.85 -1.54
N TYR A 86 -4.43 7.12 -2.42
CA TYR A 86 -4.24 6.96 -3.86
C TYR A 86 -3.11 7.84 -4.40
N TRP A 87 -3.05 9.12 -4.01
CA TRP A 87 -2.01 10.03 -4.48
C TRP A 87 -0.64 9.69 -3.91
N LEU A 88 -0.55 9.33 -2.63
CA LEU A 88 0.69 8.87 -2.00
C LEU A 88 1.23 7.60 -2.67
N LEU A 89 0.36 6.61 -2.87
CA LEU A 89 0.70 5.39 -3.60
C LEU A 89 1.20 5.72 -5.02
N SER A 90 0.47 6.57 -5.73
CA SER A 90 0.82 6.98 -7.11
C SER A 90 2.18 7.67 -7.16
N ARG A 91 2.46 8.53 -6.17
CA ARG A 91 3.73 9.25 -6.08
C ARG A 91 4.90 8.33 -5.80
N VAL A 92 4.78 7.38 -4.87
CA VAL A 92 5.86 6.42 -4.60
C VAL A 92 6.09 5.51 -5.79
N LEU A 93 5.02 4.97 -6.38
CA LEU A 93 5.14 4.07 -7.53
C LEU A 93 5.66 4.77 -8.79
N SER A 94 5.57 6.10 -8.91
CA SER A 94 6.19 6.81 -10.03
C SER A 94 7.71 6.67 -10.02
N ASP A 95 8.31 6.57 -8.84
CA ASP A 95 9.77 6.56 -8.66
C ASP A 95 10.35 5.14 -8.77
N ILE A 96 9.52 4.12 -8.56
CA ILE A 96 9.91 2.68 -8.61
C ILE A 96 9.10 1.89 -9.66
N LYS A 97 8.56 2.57 -10.68
CA LYS A 97 7.64 1.96 -11.67
C LYS A 97 8.23 0.71 -12.32
N ASP A 98 9.52 0.76 -12.64
CA ASP A 98 10.25 -0.31 -13.32
C ASP A 98 10.53 -1.53 -12.43
N TYR A 99 10.19 -1.47 -11.14
CA TYR A 99 10.25 -2.61 -10.23
C TYR A 99 9.04 -3.53 -10.47
N TYR A 100 7.95 -2.96 -11.00
CA TYR A 100 6.69 -3.65 -11.23
C TYR A 100 6.39 -3.91 -12.71
N THR A 101 7.10 -3.25 -13.65
CA THR A 101 6.94 -3.56 -15.08
C THR A 101 7.33 -5.00 -15.41
N PRO A 102 6.82 -5.60 -16.49
CA PRO A 102 7.19 -6.94 -16.92
C PRO A 102 8.71 -7.16 -16.94
N GLY A 103 9.16 -8.28 -16.37
CA GLY A 103 10.57 -8.60 -16.21
C GLY A 103 11.27 -7.91 -15.02
N GLN A 104 10.61 -6.96 -14.35
CA GLN A 104 11.07 -6.29 -13.12
C GLN A 104 12.53 -5.80 -13.19
N PRO A 105 12.92 -5.06 -14.24
CA PRO A 105 14.32 -4.67 -14.47
C PRO A 105 14.92 -3.83 -13.32
N GLY A 106 14.08 -3.06 -12.61
CA GLY A 106 14.54 -2.30 -11.44
C GLY A 106 14.98 -3.19 -10.28
N ILE A 107 14.24 -4.27 -10.01
CA ILE A 107 14.58 -5.26 -8.99
C ILE A 107 15.89 -5.98 -9.37
N GLN A 108 16.05 -6.37 -10.64
CA GLN A 108 17.28 -7.02 -11.10
C GLN A 108 18.52 -6.13 -10.89
N ARG A 109 18.42 -4.82 -11.21
CA ARG A 109 19.51 -3.87 -10.96
C ARG A 109 19.81 -3.72 -9.48
N LEU A 110 18.80 -3.72 -8.62
CA LEU A 110 18.97 -3.63 -7.17
C LEU A 110 19.73 -4.86 -6.62
N ILE A 111 19.39 -6.06 -7.08
CA ILE A 111 20.05 -7.31 -6.69
C ILE A 111 21.53 -7.29 -7.09
N LEU A 112 21.84 -6.87 -8.34
CA LEU A 112 23.22 -6.77 -8.80
C LEU A 112 24.02 -5.76 -7.96
N ARG A 113 23.44 -4.59 -7.67
CA ARG A 113 24.07 -3.58 -6.83
C ARG A 113 24.31 -4.10 -5.40
N LEU A 114 23.35 -4.81 -4.82
CA LEU A 114 23.50 -5.41 -3.50
C LEU A 114 24.63 -6.44 -3.49
N LYS A 115 24.70 -7.31 -4.51
CA LYS A 115 25.78 -8.29 -4.66
C LYS A 115 27.16 -7.61 -4.72
N ASP A 116 27.28 -6.52 -5.46
CA ASP A 116 28.53 -5.76 -5.56
C ASP A 116 28.91 -5.10 -4.24
N ILE A 117 27.95 -4.56 -3.48
CA ILE A 117 28.19 -3.96 -2.17
C ILE A 117 28.67 -5.00 -1.16
N VAL A 118 27.98 -6.14 -1.07
CA VAL A 118 28.36 -7.23 -0.16
C VAL A 118 29.78 -7.70 -0.45
N LYS A 119 30.10 -7.93 -1.74
CA LYS A 119 31.45 -8.33 -2.16
C LYS A 119 32.53 -7.32 -1.71
N ARG A 120 32.25 -6.02 -1.76
CA ARG A 120 33.21 -4.97 -1.35
C ARG A 120 33.37 -4.84 0.16
N VAL A 121 32.38 -5.25 0.95
CA VAL A 121 32.43 -5.17 2.42
C VAL A 121 33.09 -6.41 3.02
N ASP A 122 32.94 -7.56 2.37
CA ASP A 122 33.56 -8.84 2.78
C ASP A 122 35.01 -9.00 2.28
N GLU A 123 35.50 -8.09 1.43
CA GLU A 123 36.92 -7.95 1.01
C GLU A 123 37.67 -6.95 1.92
#